data_AF-A0A7X9KZQ4-F1
#
_entry.id   AF-A0A7X9KZQ4-F1
#
_cell.length_a   1.000
_cell.length_b   1.000
_cell.length_c   1.000
_cell.angle_alpha   90.00
_cell.angle_beta   90.00
_cell.angle_gamma   90.00
#
_symmetry.space_group_name_H-M   'P 1'
#
loop_
_entity.id
_entity.type
_entity.pdbx_description
1 polymer ?
#
loop_
_entity_poly.entity_id
_entity_poly.type
_entity_poly.pdbx_seq_one_letter_code
_entity_poly.pdbx_strand_id
1 'polypeptide(L)' 'MNTMVSICCATYMHEKYLAQTIEGFLMQEVDFKYEILIHDDASKDNTQAIIKSY' A
#
# COMPACT_ATOMS: atom_id res chain seq x y z
N MET A 1 -18.07 5.91 15.39
CA MET A 1 -16.85 5.42 16.07
C MET A 1 -15.67 6.23 15.58
N ASN A 2 -14.64 6.45 16.41
CA ASN A 2 -13.41 7.17 16.01
C ASN A 2 -12.23 6.20 15.94
N THR A 3 -12.40 5.10 15.23
CA THR A 3 -11.36 4.08 15.02
C THR A 3 -10.56 4.44 13.77
N MET A 4 -9.23 4.41 13.88
CA MET A 4 -8.30 4.52 12.76
C MET A 4 -7.68 3.14 12.51
N VAL A 5 -7.69 2.68 11.27
CA VAL A 5 -7.01 1.45 10.83
C VAL A 5 -5.73 1.81 10.09
N SER A 6 -4.59 1.31 10.55
CA SER A 6 -3.32 1.44 9.82
C SER A 6 -3.04 0.14 9.07
N ILE A 7 -3.02 0.21 7.75
CA ILE A 7 -2.65 -0.91 6.88
C ILE A 7 -1.14 -0.89 6.68
N CYS A 8 -0.42 -1.77 7.38
CA CYS A 8 1.03 -1.92 7.23
C CYS A 8 1.33 -2.92 6.10
N CYS A 9 1.76 -2.40 4.95
CA CYS A 9 2.13 -3.19 3.78
C CYS A 9 3.66 -3.28 3.66
N ALA A 10 4.24 -4.40 4.10
CA ALA A 10 5.65 -4.70 3.85
C ALA A 10 5.80 -5.29 2.44
N THR A 11 6.78 -4.82 1.68
CA THR A 11 7.00 -5.25 0.29
C THR A 11 8.48 -5.38 -0.04
N TYR A 12 8.81 -6.36 -0.90
CA TYR A 12 10.15 -6.56 -1.45
C TYR A 12 10.03 -7.25 -2.82
N MET A 13 10.58 -6.65 -3.87
CA MET A 13 10.55 -7.16 -5.24
C MET A 13 9.14 -7.49 -5.77
N HIS A 14 8.17 -6.61 -5.52
CA HIS A 14 6.77 -6.83 -5.89
C HIS A 14 6.28 -5.92 -7.02
N GLU A 15 7.15 -5.50 -7.96
CA GLU A 15 6.74 -4.59 -9.04
C GLU A 15 5.52 -5.09 -9.85
N LYS A 16 5.31 -6.41 -9.92
CA LYS A 16 4.20 -7.03 -10.66
C LYS A 16 2.86 -7.02 -9.92
N TYR A 17 2.87 -6.78 -8.61
CA TYR A 17 1.70 -6.97 -7.74
C TYR A 17 1.35 -5.72 -6.94
N LEU A 18 2.34 -4.88 -6.60
CA LEU A 18 2.15 -3.80 -5.65
C LEU A 18 1.07 -2.80 -6.08
N ALA A 19 1.02 -2.42 -7.37
CA ALA A 19 -0.03 -1.50 -7.87
C ALA A 19 -1.43 -2.09 -7.62
N GLN A 20 -1.67 -3.35 -7.99
CA GLN A 20 -2.94 -4.02 -7.74
C GLN A 20 -3.28 -4.08 -6.25
N THR A 21 -2.28 -4.30 -5.39
CA THR A 21 -2.46 -4.29 -3.93
C THR A 21 -2.90 -2.91 -3.43
N ILE A 22 -2.24 -1.83 -3.88
CA ILE A 22 -2.59 -0.46 -3.49
C ILE A 22 -4.00 -0.11 -3.96
N GLU A 23 -4.35 -0.41 -5.22
CA GLU A 23 -5.73 -0.23 -5.74
C GLU A 23 -6.76 -0.97 -4.88
N GLY A 24 -6.43 -2.20 -4.45
CA GLY A 24 -7.27 -2.99 -3.57
C GLY A 24 -7.52 -2.35 -2.20
N PHE A 25 -6.54 -1.63 -1.64
CA PHE A 25 -6.73 -0.85 -0.42
C PHE A 25 -7.58 0.39 -0.67
N LEU A 26 -7.32 1.13 -1.75
CA LEU A 26 -8.00 2.39 -2.07
C LEU A 26 -9.48 2.19 -2.41
N MET A 27 -9.85 1.05 -2.99
CA MET A 27 -11.24 0.76 -3.39
C MET A 27 -12.16 0.33 -2.23
N GLN A 28 -11.65 0.23 -1.00
CA GLN A 28 -12.46 -0.22 0.14
C GLN A 28 -13.54 0.81 0.50
N GLU A 29 -14.80 0.36 0.55
CA GLU A 29 -15.93 1.12 1.10
C GLU A 29 -16.10 0.77 2.58
N VAL A 30 -15.73 1.71 3.46
CA VAL A 30 -15.71 1.50 4.92
C VAL A 30 -16.28 2.72 5.65
N ASP A 31 -16.74 2.51 6.89
CA ASP A 31 -17.32 3.54 7.76
C ASP A 31 -16.33 4.07 8.83
N PHE A 32 -15.06 3.67 8.73
CA PHE A 32 -13.94 4.12 9.56
C PHE A 32 -12.83 4.78 8.73
N LYS A 33 -11.94 5.53 9.40
CA LYS A 33 -10.77 6.11 8.73
C LYS A 33 -9.65 5.08 8.65
N TYR A 34 -8.87 5.13 7.57
CA TYR A 34 -7.67 4.31 7.45
C TYR A 34 -6.52 5.07 6.78
N GLU A 35 -5.31 4.58 7.04
CA GLU A 35 -4.07 4.98 6.39
C GLU A 35 -3.36 3.75 5.84
N ILE A 36 -2.55 3.95 4.79
CA ILE A 36 -1.76 2.89 4.16
C ILE A 36 -0.29 3.25 4.35
N LEU A 37 0.45 2.38 5.04
CA LEU A 37 1.88 2.52 5.29
C LEU A 37 2.62 1.46 4.48
N ILE A 38 3.26 1.87 3.38
CA ILE A 38 4.03 0.97 2.52
C ILE A 38 5.50 1.03 2.93
N HIS A 39 6.05 -0.12 3.33
CA HIS A 39 7.45 -0.27 3.66
C HIS A 39 8.14 -1.14 2.61
N ASP A 40 8.95 -0.52 1.76
CA ASP A 40 9.82 -1.21 0.82
C ASP A 40 11.14 -1.60 1.48
N ASP A 41 11.42 -2.90 1.53
CA ASP A 41 12.66 -3.46 2.08
C ASP A 41 13.82 -3.43 1.07
N ALA A 42 14.14 -2.22 0.60
CA ALA A 42 15.22 -1.96 -0.36
C ALA A 42 15.12 -2.78 -1.67
N SER A 43 13.95 -2.79 -2.28
CA SER A 43 13.76 -3.44 -3.58
C SER A 43 14.68 -2.86 -4.66
N LYS A 44 15.13 -3.74 -5.56
CA LYS A 44 15.98 -3.38 -6.71
C LYS A 44 15.22 -3.32 -8.03
N ASP A 45 13.92 -3.60 -8.00
CA ASP A 45 13.01 -3.55 -9.14
C ASP A 45 12.21 -2.22 -9.13
N ASN A 46 11.15 -2.12 -9.93
CA ASN A 46 10.34 -0.89 -10.01
C ASN A 46 9.41 -0.64 -8.80
N THR A 47 9.51 -1.42 -7.71
CA THR A 47 8.66 -1.27 -6.52
C THR A 47 8.64 0.18 -6.01
N GLN A 48 9.79 0.84 -5.87
CA GLN A 48 9.88 2.25 -5.44
C GLN A 48 9.25 3.23 -6.43
N ALA A 49 9.34 2.96 -7.74
CA ALA A 49 8.72 3.80 -8.75
C ALA A 49 7.20 3.72 -8.68
N ILE A 50 6.66 2.52 -8.43
CA ILE A 50 5.22 2.29 -8.21
C ILE A 50 4.76 3.00 -6.94
N ILE A 51 5.51 2.92 -5.83
CA ILE A 51 5.15 3.64 -4.59
C ILE A 51 5.04 5.15 -4.84
N LYS A 52 5.98 5.73 -5.60
CA LYS A 52 6.01 7.18 -5.89
C LYS A 52 4.93 7.67 -6.86
N SER A 53 4.22 6.77 -7.55
CA SER A 53 3.14 7.17 -8.46
C SER A 53 1.79 7.39 -7.77
N TYR A 54 1.70 7.06 -6.47
CA TYR A 54 0.53 7.30 -5.60
C TYR A 54 0.79 8.49 -4.67
#